data_AF-A0A7S1D4Y2-F1
#
_entry.id   AF-A0A7S1D4Y2-F1
#
_cell.length_a   1.000
_cell.length_b   1.000
_cell.length_c   1.000
_cell.angle_alpha   90.00
_cell.angle_beta   90.00
_cell.angle_gamma   90.00
#
_symmetry.space_group_name_H-M   'P 1'
#
loop_
_entity.id
_entity.type
_entity.pdbx_description
1 polymer ?
#
loop_
_entity_poly.entity_id
_entity_poly.type
_entity_poly.pdbx_seq_one_letter_code
_entity_poly.pdbx_strand_id
1 'polypeptide(L)'
;MAGVLGIYGLIVAIIISGGVSAPLAGVGNTYSQYTGWAHLAAGLCCGLTCLAAGGATGIAGEVGIIASGLRAELNHAKSNRGMMGGGSSEIVDEGDAGKLYIGSVTILSFSGAIGLYGFIVALIITSSDYYGCV
;
A
#
# COMPACT_ATOMS: atom_id res chain seq x y z
N MET A 1 1.77 7.11 3.18
CA MET A 1 0.96 6.48 2.11
C MET A 1 -0.19 5.59 2.61
N ALA A 2 -0.40 5.42 3.92
CA ALA A 2 -1.42 4.50 4.44
C ALA A 2 -2.87 4.79 3.98
N GLY A 3 -3.22 6.06 3.70
CA GLY A 3 -4.57 6.45 3.31
C GLY A 3 -5.05 5.83 1.98
N VAL A 4 -4.18 5.74 0.96
CA VAL A 4 -4.58 5.22 -0.36
C VAL A 4 -4.86 3.72 -0.36
N LEU A 5 -4.20 2.95 0.52
CA LEU A 5 -4.45 1.51 0.69
C LEU A 5 -5.86 1.25 1.24
N GLY A 6 -6.39 2.14 2.09
CA GLY A 6 -7.76 2.06 2.57
C GLY A 6 -8.81 2.31 1.48
N ILE A 7 -8.48 3.17 0.50
CA ILE A 7 -9.37 3.47 -0.62
C ILE A 7 -9.53 2.25 -1.54
N TYR A 8 -8.50 1.40 -1.69
CA TYR A 8 -8.62 0.17 -2.49
C TYR A 8 -9.71 -0.77 -1.95
N GLY A 9 -9.78 -0.97 -0.63
CA GLY A 9 -10.85 -1.77 -0.01
C GLY A 9 -12.24 -1.15 -0.15
N LEU A 10 -12.34 0.18 -0.06
CA LEU A 10 -13.60 0.91 -0.29
C LEU A 10 -14.10 0.74 -1.74
N ILE A 11 -13.19 0.82 -2.71
CA ILE A 11 -13.52 0.63 -4.13
C ILE A 11 -14.01 -0.81 -4.37
N VAL A 12 -13.37 -1.83 -3.79
CA VAL A 12 -13.87 -3.21 -3.92
C VAL A 12 -15.25 -3.36 -3.30
N ALA A 13 -15.51 -2.78 -2.13
CA ALA A 13 -16.82 -2.83 -1.47
C ALA A 13 -17.93 -2.19 -2.32
N ILE A 14 -17.67 -1.03 -2.94
CA ILE A 14 -18.69 -0.36 -3.76
C ILE A 14 -18.94 -1.08 -5.08
N ILE A 15 -17.93 -1.71 -5.68
CA ILE A 15 -18.09 -2.50 -6.90
C ILE A 15 -18.93 -3.76 -6.61
N ILE A 16 -18.64 -4.46 -5.51
CA ILE A 16 -19.43 -5.65 -5.12
C ILE A 16 -20.88 -5.24 -4.87
N SER A 17 -21.12 -4.14 -4.15
CA SER A 17 -22.47 -3.63 -3.89
C SER A 17 -23.27 -3.33 -5.17
N GLY A 18 -22.61 -2.76 -6.18
CA GLY A 18 -23.22 -2.50 -7.50
C GLY A 18 -23.45 -3.75 -8.36
N GLY A 19 -22.81 -4.87 -8.04
CA GLY A 19 -22.92 -6.14 -8.77
C GLY A 19 -23.92 -7.15 -8.21
N VAL A 20 -24.45 -6.93 -6.99
CA VAL A 20 -25.45 -7.82 -6.40
C VAL A 20 -26.82 -7.56 -7.04
N SER A 21 -27.29 -8.48 -7.86
CA SER A 21 -28.65 -8.45 -8.43
C SER A 21 -29.68 -8.98 -7.43
N ALA A 22 -30.77 -8.25 -7.22
CA ALA A 22 -31.86 -8.69 -6.36
C ALA A 22 -32.57 -9.93 -6.95
N PRO A 23 -33.02 -10.89 -6.13
CA PRO A 23 -33.77 -12.05 -6.59
C PRO A 23 -35.11 -11.61 -7.18
N LEU A 24 -35.40 -12.04 -8.41
CA LEU A 24 -36.67 -11.74 -9.07
C LEU A 24 -37.79 -12.56 -8.42
N ALA A 25 -38.81 -11.87 -7.90
CA ALA A 25 -39.92 -12.46 -7.17
C ALA A 25 -40.63 -13.56 -8.00
N GLY A 26 -40.28 -14.83 -7.73
CA GLY A 26 -40.99 -16.01 -8.24
C GLY A 26 -40.17 -16.99 -9.08
N VAL A 27 -38.94 -16.67 -9.49
CA VAL A 27 -38.13 -17.58 -10.34
C VAL A 27 -36.65 -17.58 -9.90
N GLY A 28 -36.35 -18.31 -8.82
CA GLY A 28 -35.00 -18.74 -8.45
C GLY A 28 -33.97 -17.65 -8.11
N ASN A 29 -32.81 -18.09 -7.64
CA ASN A 29 -31.69 -17.20 -7.33
C ASN A 29 -30.97 -16.80 -8.62
N THR A 30 -31.08 -15.52 -9.02
CA THR A 30 -30.25 -14.88 -10.06
C THR A 30 -28.77 -14.82 -9.67
N TYR A 31 -28.46 -15.04 -8.39
CA TYR A 31 -27.11 -15.05 -7.84
C TYR A 31 -26.71 -16.47 -7.42
N SER A 32 -25.72 -17.04 -8.10
CA SER A 32 -25.22 -18.39 -7.82
C SER A 32 -24.41 -18.41 -6.51
N GLN A 33 -24.31 -19.58 -5.86
CA GLN A 33 -23.39 -19.73 -4.73
C GLN A 33 -21.93 -19.48 -5.15
N TYR A 34 -21.56 -19.84 -6.38
CA TYR A 34 -20.22 -19.61 -6.93
C TYR A 34 -19.85 -18.11 -6.89
N THR A 35 -20.74 -17.24 -7.38
CA THR A 35 -20.50 -15.79 -7.39
C THR A 35 -20.43 -15.24 -5.96
N GLY A 36 -21.28 -15.73 -5.05
CA GLY A 36 -21.22 -15.33 -3.63
C GLY A 36 -19.88 -15.62 -2.93
N TRP A 37 -19.33 -16.82 -3.12
CA TRP A 37 -18.01 -17.17 -2.57
C TRP A 37 -16.87 -16.42 -3.30
N ALA A 38 -17.02 -16.15 -4.60
CA ALA A 38 -16.04 -15.40 -5.38
C ALA A 38 -15.92 -13.94 -4.92
N HIS A 39 -17.05 -13.24 -4.68
CA HIS A 39 -17.01 -11.87 -4.15
C HIS A 39 -16.46 -11.80 -2.72
N LEU A 40 -16.76 -12.80 -1.88
CA LEU A 40 -16.15 -12.92 -0.55
C LEU A 40 -14.63 -13.09 -0.64
N ALA A 41 -14.16 -13.98 -1.54
CA ALA A 41 -12.74 -14.21 -1.77
C ALA A 41 -12.04 -12.97 -2.34
N ALA A 42 -12.68 -12.25 -3.25
CA ALA A 42 -12.17 -11.00 -3.80
C ALA A 42 -11.98 -9.93 -2.71
N GLY A 43 -12.98 -9.75 -1.85
CA GLY A 43 -12.92 -8.83 -0.71
C GLY A 43 -11.83 -9.20 0.29
N LEU A 44 -11.73 -10.47 0.67
CA LEU A 44 -10.70 -10.97 1.60
C LEU A 44 -9.28 -10.84 1.02
N CYS A 45 -9.09 -11.13 -0.26
CA CYS A 45 -7.81 -10.99 -0.95
C CYS A 45 -7.32 -9.54 -0.87
N CYS A 46 -8.10 -8.58 -1.36
CA CYS A 46 -7.73 -7.17 -1.33
C CYS A 46 -7.59 -6.63 0.11
N GLY A 47 -8.46 -7.06 1.03
CA GLY A 47 -8.45 -6.63 2.42
C GLY A 47 -7.19 -7.07 3.18
N LEU A 48 -6.85 -8.37 3.11
CA LEU A 48 -5.66 -8.93 3.78
C LEU A 48 -4.35 -8.40 3.19
N THR A 49 -4.28 -8.21 1.87
CA THR A 49 -3.09 -7.62 1.23
C THR A 49 -2.90 -6.16 1.62
N CYS A 50 -3.99 -5.38 1.71
CA CYS A 50 -3.92 -3.98 2.14
C CYS A 50 -3.59 -3.85 3.63
N LEU A 51 -4.03 -4.78 4.48
CA LEU A 51 -3.65 -4.82 5.89
C LEU A 51 -2.15 -5.11 6.04
N ALA A 52 -1.64 -6.13 5.35
CA ALA A 52 -0.23 -6.49 5.38
C ALA A 52 0.68 -5.37 4.82
N ALA A 53 0.33 -4.82 3.66
CA ALA A 53 1.04 -3.70 3.06
C ALA A 53 0.96 -2.43 3.92
N GLY A 54 -0.19 -2.16 4.54
CA GLY A 54 -0.40 -1.05 5.46
C GLY A 54 0.48 -1.17 6.71
N GLY A 55 0.55 -2.37 7.29
CA GLY A 55 1.42 -2.67 8.43
C GLY A 55 2.91 -2.49 8.10
N ALA A 56 3.35 -3.04 6.96
CA ALA A 56 4.73 -2.88 6.51
C ALA A 56 5.10 -1.41 6.24
N THR A 57 4.20 -0.66 5.60
CA THR A 57 4.37 0.78 5.32
C THR A 57 4.42 1.62 6.60
N GLY A 58 3.64 1.24 7.62
CA GLY A 58 3.65 1.89 8.93
C GLY A 58 5.00 1.75 9.62
N ILE A 59 5.51 0.52 9.72
CA ILE A 59 6.80 0.22 10.37
C ILE A 59 7.96 0.84 9.58
N ALA A 60 7.98 0.70 8.26
CA ALA A 60 9.02 1.29 7.41
C ALA A 60 8.99 2.83 7.46
N GLY A 61 7.79 3.42 7.57
CA GLY A 61 7.61 4.85 7.75
C GLY A 61 8.20 5.35 9.07
N GLU A 62 7.95 4.63 10.17
CA GLU A 62 8.47 4.96 11.50
C GLU A 62 10.01 4.90 11.56
N VAL A 63 10.62 3.85 11.02
CA VAL A 63 12.09 3.78 10.95
C VAL A 63 12.65 4.86 10.01
N GLY A 64 11.96 5.14 8.91
CA GLY A 64 12.35 6.18 7.95
C GLY A 64 12.40 7.58 8.55
N ILE A 65 11.38 7.97 9.33
CA ILE A 65 11.36 9.27 10.01
C ILE A 65 12.42 9.35 11.12
N ILE A 66 12.60 8.30 11.92
CA ILE A 66 13.64 8.27 12.96
C ILE A 66 15.04 8.44 12.34
N ALA A 67 15.33 7.69 11.28
CA ALA A 67 16.63 7.77 10.60
C ALA A 67 16.88 9.15 9.96
N SER A 68 15.85 9.75 9.35
CA SER A 68 15.96 11.09 8.78
C SER A 68 16.16 12.19 9.83
N GLY A 69 15.49 12.08 10.98
CA GLY A 69 15.59 13.04 12.08
C GLY A 69 16.95 12.98 12.80
N LEU A 70 17.43 11.77 13.12
CA LEU A 70 18.73 11.59 13.76
C LEU A 70 19.87 12.16 12.91
N ARG A 71 19.75 12.02 11.59
CA ARG A 71 20.75 12.48 10.62
C ARG A 71 20.72 13.99 10.42
N ALA A 72 19.54 14.62 10.55
CA ALA A 72 19.44 16.07 10.58
C ALA A 72 20.18 16.67 11.79
N GLU A 73 20.02 16.08 12.97
CA GLU A 73 20.76 16.51 14.18
C GLU A 73 22.27 16.27 14.05
N LEU A 74 22.67 15.12 13.50
CA LEU A 74 24.08 14.79 13.31
C LEU A 74 24.77 15.71 12.29
N ASN A 75 24.05 16.16 11.25
CA ASN A 75 24.55 17.16 10.30
C ASN A 75 24.86 18.50 11.00
N HIS A 76 24.02 18.97 11.92
CA HIS A 76 24.29 20.15 12.74
C HIS A 76 25.50 19.95 13.69
N ALA A 77 25.65 18.77 14.27
CA ALA A 77 26.80 18.44 15.13
C ALA A 77 28.13 18.31 14.35
N LYS A 78 28.09 17.84 13.10
CA LYS A 78 29.26 17.77 12.21
C LYS A 78 29.73 19.16 11.77
N SER A 79 28.79 20.09 11.51
CA SER A 79 29.11 21.50 11.20
C SER A 79 29.96 22.15 12.31
N ASN A 80 29.62 21.91 13.58
CA ASN A 80 30.38 22.43 14.73
C ASN A 80 31.76 21.76 14.93
N ARG A 81 31.96 20.54 14.41
CA ARG A 81 33.25 19.81 14.50
C ARG A 81 34.22 20.12 13.35
N GLY A 82 33.76 20.75 12.27
CA GLY A 82 34.59 21.15 11.13
C GLY A 82 35.66 22.21 11.46
N MET A 83 35.58 22.88 12.60
CA MET A 83 36.59 23.86 13.04
C MET A 83 37.80 23.24 13.78
N MET A 84 37.88 21.91 13.88
CA MET A 84 38.95 21.22 14.63
C MET A 84 39.51 20.01 13.86
N GLY A 85 40.01 20.24 12.64
CA GLY A 85 41.10 19.49 12.01
C GLY A 85 40.82 18.15 11.29
N GLY A 86 41.23 18.10 10.01
CA GLY A 86 42.06 16.99 9.49
C GLY A 86 41.44 15.92 8.57
N GLY A 87 41.48 16.16 7.25
CA GLY A 87 41.99 15.20 6.26
C GLY A 87 41.17 13.95 5.92
N SER A 88 40.28 14.09 4.94
CA SER A 88 40.00 13.18 3.80
C SER A 88 38.88 13.85 3.02
N SER A 89 38.92 13.81 1.70
CA SER A 89 37.91 14.40 0.80
C SER A 89 36.53 13.75 1.02
N GLU A 90 35.83 14.17 2.06
CA GLU A 90 34.43 13.87 2.30
C GLU A 90 33.67 15.03 1.66
N ILE A 91 33.20 14.79 0.43
CA ILE A 91 32.18 15.60 -0.24
C ILE A 91 31.13 15.94 0.82
N VAL A 92 31.12 17.20 1.28
CA VAL A 92 30.09 17.74 2.16
C VAL A 92 28.85 17.86 1.28
N ASP A 93 28.17 16.73 1.09
CA ASP A 93 26.90 16.66 0.40
C ASP A 93 25.83 17.11 1.40
N GLU A 94 25.43 18.37 1.32
CA GLU A 94 24.26 18.96 1.99
C GLU A 94 22.95 18.14 1.73
N GLY A 95 23.00 17.08 0.92
CA GLY A 95 21.93 16.14 0.59
C GLY A 95 21.93 14.80 1.35
N ASP A 96 22.75 14.64 2.40
CA ASP A 96 22.97 13.33 3.01
C ASP A 96 21.75 12.80 3.81
N ALA A 97 20.90 13.70 4.34
CA ALA A 97 19.56 13.36 4.84
C ALA A 97 18.57 13.07 3.71
N GLY A 98 18.71 13.76 2.57
CA GLY A 98 17.91 13.53 1.36
C GLY A 98 18.14 12.15 0.75
N LYS A 99 19.36 11.60 0.85
CA LYS A 99 19.68 10.23 0.43
C LYS A 99 18.99 9.16 1.28
N LEU A 100 18.84 9.35 2.59
CA LEU A 100 18.04 8.44 3.40
C LEU A 100 16.54 8.61 3.17
N TYR A 101 16.09 9.83 2.89
CA TYR A 101 14.69 10.09 2.54
C TYR A 101 14.30 9.40 1.23
N ILE A 102 15.15 9.47 0.20
CA ILE A 102 14.85 8.78 -1.06
C ILE A 102 14.83 7.26 -0.86
N GLY A 103 15.75 6.72 -0.04
CA GLY A 103 15.77 5.31 0.32
C GLY A 103 14.49 4.84 1.02
N SER A 104 14.01 5.59 2.02
CA SER A 104 12.76 5.27 2.69
C SER A 104 11.54 5.39 1.76
N VAL A 105 11.49 6.41 0.90
CA VAL A 105 10.40 6.55 -0.09
C VAL A 105 10.38 5.39 -1.08
N THR A 106 11.54 4.89 -1.53
CA THR A 106 11.60 3.72 -2.44
C THR A 106 11.06 2.45 -1.78
N ILE A 107 11.40 2.19 -0.52
CA ILE A 107 10.88 1.02 0.21
C ILE A 107 9.36 1.13 0.41
N LEU A 108 8.86 2.34 0.71
CA LEU A 108 7.42 2.61 0.83
C LEU A 108 6.69 2.39 -0.51
N SER A 109 7.32 2.67 -1.65
CA SER A 109 6.72 2.46 -2.97
C SER A 109 6.58 0.97 -3.32
N PHE A 110 7.60 0.16 -3.06
CA PHE A 110 7.50 -1.31 -3.25
C PHE A 110 6.43 -1.93 -2.34
N SER A 111 6.31 -1.45 -1.10
CA SER A 111 5.22 -1.86 -0.20
C SER A 111 3.84 -1.50 -0.77
N GLY A 112 3.70 -0.31 -1.36
CA GLY A 112 2.47 0.11 -2.06
C GLY A 112 2.10 -0.78 -3.25
N ALA A 113 3.09 -1.30 -3.99
CA ALA A 113 2.85 -2.21 -5.11
C ALA A 113 2.17 -3.52 -4.66
N ILE A 114 2.49 -4.04 -3.46
CA ILE A 114 1.87 -5.26 -2.90
C ILE A 114 0.36 -5.08 -2.72
N GLY A 115 -0.07 -3.90 -2.22
CA GLY A 115 -1.50 -3.58 -2.10
C GLY A 115 -2.19 -3.46 -3.46
N LEU A 116 -1.51 -2.88 -4.45
CA LEU A 116 -2.03 -2.76 -5.82
C LEU A 116 -2.27 -4.14 -6.48
N TYR A 117 -1.35 -5.09 -6.28
CA TYR A 117 -1.51 -6.44 -6.84
C TYR A 117 -2.75 -7.15 -6.27
N GLY A 118 -2.99 -7.06 -4.96
CA GLY A 118 -4.19 -7.62 -4.34
C GLY A 118 -5.49 -6.96 -4.83
N PHE A 119 -5.45 -5.65 -5.08
CA PHE A 119 -6.57 -4.93 -5.68
C PHE A 119 -6.88 -5.39 -7.12
N ILE A 120 -5.85 -5.55 -7.96
CA ILE A 120 -6.01 -6.04 -9.34
C ILE A 120 -6.62 -7.44 -9.36
N VAL A 121 -6.16 -8.34 -8.50
CA VAL A 121 -6.70 -9.71 -8.40
C VAL A 121 -8.18 -9.68 -7.98
N ALA A 122 -8.55 -8.86 -6.99
CA ALA A 122 -9.94 -8.72 -6.58
C ALA A 122 -10.85 -8.19 -7.70
N LEU A 123 -10.36 -7.28 -8.54
CA LEU A 123 -11.09 -6.80 -9.72
C LEU A 123 -11.23 -7.88 -10.80
N ILE A 124 -10.20 -8.69 -11.03
CA ILE A 124 -10.28 -9.80 -12.00
C ILE A 124 -11.34 -10.81 -11.56
N ILE A 125 -11.37 -11.17 -10.27
CA ILE A 125 -12.39 -12.10 -9.75
C ILE A 125 -13.79 -11.49 -9.95
N THR A 126 -13.98 -10.26 -9.48
CA THR A 126 -15.27 -9.55 -9.54
C THR A 126 -15.78 -9.30 -10.99
N SER A 127 -14.89 -9.17 -11.96
CA SER A 127 -15.25 -9.00 -13.39
C SER A 127 -15.51 -10.33 -14.11
N SER A 128 -14.95 -11.43 -13.62
CA SER A 128 -15.11 -12.76 -14.22
C SER A 128 -16.44 -13.43 -13.86
N ASP A 129 -17.07 -13.02 -12.75
CA ASP A 129 -18.36 -13.53 -12.27
C ASP A 129 -19.58 -13.08 -13.11
N TYR A 130 -19.40 -12.18 -14.09
CA TYR A 130 -20.46 -11.72 -15.00
C TYR A 130 -20.71 -12.64 -16.20
N TYR A 131 -19.99 -13.75 -16.35
CA TYR A 131 -20.34 -14.75 -17.36
C TYR A 131 -21.54 -15.57 -16.89
N GLY A 132 -22.72 -15.04 -17.23
CA GLY A 132 -23.99 -15.72 -17.06
C GLY A 132 -23.94 -17.12 -17.67
N CYS A 133 -24.42 -18.08 -16.88
CA CYS A 133 -24.86 -19.38 -17.38
C CYS A 133 -25.94 -19.16 -18.45
N VAL A 134 -25.55 -19.32 -19.71
CA VAL A 134 -26.43 -19.79 -20.79
C VAL A 134 -26.71 -21.28 -20.62
#